data_AF-A0AAV4AI24-F1
#
_entry.id   AF-A0AAV4AI24-F1
#
_cell.length_a   1.000
_cell.length_b   1.000
_cell.length_c   1.000
_cell.angle_alpha   90.00
_cell.angle_beta   90.00
_cell.angle_gamma   90.00
#
_symmetry.space_group_name_H-M   'P 1'
#
loop_
_entity.id
_entity.type
_entity.pdbx_description
1 polymer ?
#
loop_
_entity_poly.entity_id
_entity_poly.type
_entity_poly.pdbx_seq_one_letter_code
_entity_poly.pdbx_strand_id
1 'polypeptide(L)'
;MKDVCSTCSAFDKSDSKLEDMKLKQENHRNEINAIRKFRDDTKKHMDTDKTMAAAAFDLEEILPLLKKNEGDIYYSKQLNNYNLSVYGYHDKIDHNYLWNETIAKRGSNEIAS
;
A
#
# COMPACT_ATOMS: atom_id res chain seq x y z
N MET A 1 -1.59 13.02 -5.23
CA MET A 1 -0.16 12.97 -4.86
C MET A 1 0.36 11.66 -5.41
N LYS A 2 1.32 11.68 -6.35
CA LYS A 2 1.92 10.43 -6.86
C LYS A 2 2.88 9.93 -5.79
N ASP A 3 2.82 8.65 -5.42
CA ASP A 3 3.80 8.06 -4.52
C ASP A 3 5.18 8.18 -5.15
N VAL A 4 6.02 9.04 -4.58
CA VAL A 4 7.37 9.25 -5.06
C VAL A 4 8.28 8.39 -4.21
N CYS A 5 9.06 7.51 -4.85
CA CYS A 5 10.07 6.74 -4.15
C CYS A 5 11.04 7.70 -3.44
N SER A 6 11.20 7.53 -2.13
CA SER A 6 12.08 8.34 -1.29
C SER A 6 13.54 8.23 -1.74
N THR A 7 13.99 7.02 -2.09
CA THR A 7 15.35 6.75 -2.62
C THR A 7 15.59 7.47 -3.95
N CYS A 8 14.64 7.40 -4.88
CA CYS A 8 14.75 8.12 -6.16
C CYS A 8 14.74 9.64 -5.94
N SER A 9 13.87 10.14 -5.07
CA SER A 9 13.78 11.57 -4.75
C SER A 9 15.05 12.10 -4.09
N ALA A 10 15.67 11.29 -3.23
CA ALA A 10 16.92 11.64 -2.57
C ALA A 10 18.08 11.68 -3.57
N PHE A 11 18.12 10.74 -4.53
CA PHE A 11 19.10 10.77 -5.61
C PHE A 11 18.93 12.01 -6.49
N ASP A 12 17.71 12.34 -6.90
CA ASP A 12 17.43 13.50 -7.76
C ASP A 12 17.81 14.84 -7.11
N LYS A 13 17.78 14.90 -5.77
CA LYS A 13 18.20 16.08 -4.98
C LYS A 13 19.70 16.08 -4.64
N SER A 14 20.41 14.98 -4.89
CA SER A 14 21.84 14.83 -4.59
C SER A 14 22.72 15.24 -5.78
N ASP A 15 23.98 15.57 -5.51
CA ASP A 15 24.95 15.83 -6.59
C ASP A 15 25.32 14.48 -7.25
N SER A 16 24.66 14.18 -8.37
CA SER A 16 24.69 12.91 -9.11
C SER A 16 26.06 12.49 -9.67
N LYS A 17 27.11 13.24 -9.35
CA LYS A 17 28.49 13.00 -9.77
C LYS A 17 29.25 11.99 -8.90
N LEU A 18 28.74 11.63 -7.72
CA LEU A 18 29.36 10.62 -6.88
C LEU A 18 29.05 9.21 -7.41
N GLU A 19 30.08 8.48 -7.86
CA GLU A 19 29.93 7.13 -8.42
C GLU A 19 29.21 6.16 -7.46
N ASP A 20 29.44 6.28 -6.16
CA ASP A 20 28.75 5.47 -5.14
C ASP A 20 27.22 5.70 -5.13
N MET A 21 26.77 6.94 -5.36
CA MET A 21 25.33 7.24 -5.42
C MET A 21 24.70 6.68 -6.70
N LYS A 22 25.41 6.71 -7.84
CA LYS A 22 24.93 6.11 -9.09
C LYS A 22 24.76 4.61 -8.96
N LEU A 23 25.76 3.94 -8.38
CA LEU A 23 25.71 2.49 -8.14
C LEU A 23 24.54 2.12 -7.22
N LYS A 24 24.30 2.88 -6.15
CA LYS A 24 23.14 2.70 -5.27
C LYS A 24 21.82 2.88 -6.02
N GLN A 25 21.71 3.87 -6.89
CA GLN A 25 20.50 4.09 -7.68
C GLN A 25 20.27 2.97 -8.69
N GLU A 26 21.32 2.48 -9.34
CA GLU A 26 21.24 1.38 -10.29
C GLU A 26 20.76 0.10 -9.60
N ASN A 27 21.35 -0.26 -8.45
CA ASN A 27 20.93 -1.40 -7.67
C ASN A 27 19.46 -1.29 -7.24
N HIS A 28 19.04 -0.13 -6.75
CA HIS A 28 17.65 0.13 -6.38
C HIS A 28 16.69 -0.06 -7.57
N ARG A 29 17.06 0.43 -8.76
CA ARG A 29 16.25 0.25 -9.98
C ARG A 29 16.20 -1.22 -10.40
N ASN A 30 17.31 -1.95 -10.29
CA ASN A 30 17.37 -3.37 -10.61
C ASN A 30 16.48 -4.20 -9.68
N GLU A 31 16.48 -3.90 -8.37
CA GLU A 31 15.58 -4.52 -7.39
C GLU A 31 14.11 -4.26 -7.72
N ILE A 32 13.75 -2.99 -8.00
CA ILE A 32 12.39 -2.64 -8.41
C ILE A 32 11.97 -3.40 -9.67
N ASN A 33 12.85 -3.48 -10.67
CA ASN A 33 12.57 -4.19 -11.91
C ASN A 33 12.42 -5.70 -11.69
N ALA A 34 13.24 -6.29 -10.82
CA ALA A 34 13.13 -7.70 -10.46
C ALA A 34 11.78 -8.00 -9.79
N ILE A 35 11.34 -7.18 -8.84
CA ILE A 35 10.04 -7.32 -8.17
C ILE A 35 8.89 -7.17 -9.16
N ARG A 36 8.95 -6.17 -10.05
CA ARG A 36 7.92 -5.97 -11.08
C ARG A 36 7.82 -7.17 -12.03
N LYS A 37 8.97 -7.67 -12.50
CA LYS A 37 9.03 -8.85 -13.35
C LYS A 37 8.45 -10.08 -12.65
N PHE A 38 8.84 -10.34 -11.41
CA PHE A 38 8.30 -11.43 -10.61
C PHE A 38 6.78 -11.35 -10.46
N ARG A 39 6.25 -10.16 -10.16
CA ARG A 39 4.80 -9.93 -10.06
C ARG A 39 4.09 -10.22 -11.37
N ASP A 40 4.61 -9.72 -12.49
CA ASP A 40 3.99 -9.90 -13.79
C ASP A 40 4.08 -11.35 -14.28
N ASP A 41 5.16 -12.06 -13.97
CA ASP A 41 5.31 -13.49 -14.25
C ASP A 41 4.35 -14.33 -13.39
N THR A 42 4.14 -13.96 -12.12
CA THR A 42 3.17 -14.61 -11.22
C THR A 42 1.73 -14.44 -11.74
N LYS A 43 1.38 -13.23 -12.21
CA LYS A 43 0.07 -12.97 -12.84
C LYS A 43 -0.16 -13.86 -14.06
N LYS A 44 0.84 -14.00 -14.93
CA LYS A 44 0.76 -14.89 -16.11
C LYS A 44 0.64 -16.36 -15.70
N HIS A 45 1.36 -16.79 -14.65
CA HIS A 45 1.29 -18.16 -14.17
C HIS A 45 -0.11 -18.51 -13.64
N MET A 46 -0.75 -17.60 -12.93
CA MET A 46 -2.11 -17.78 -12.40
C MET A 46 -3.19 -17.87 -13.48
N ASP A 47 -2.98 -17.26 -14.65
CA ASP A 47 -3.90 -17.45 -15.79
C ASP A 47 -3.85 -18.89 -16.31
N THR A 48 -2.72 -19.58 -16.13
CA THR A 48 -2.49 -20.95 -16.60
C THR A 48 -2.70 -22.03 -15.53
N ASP A 49 -2.39 -21.73 -14.27
CA ASP A 49 -2.45 -22.66 -13.14
C ASP A 49 -3.40 -22.17 -12.06
N LYS A 50 -4.54 -22.86 -11.91
CA LYS A 50 -5.57 -22.54 -10.91
C LYS A 50 -5.24 -23.00 -9.49
N THR A 51 -4.11 -23.67 -9.28
CA THR A 51 -3.65 -24.08 -7.94
C THR A 51 -2.92 -22.97 -7.19
N MET A 52 -2.54 -21.90 -7.90
CA MET A 52 -1.89 -20.72 -7.32
C MET A 52 -2.90 -19.58 -7.13
N ALA A 53 -2.89 -19.00 -5.93
CA ALA A 53 -3.64 -17.78 -5.61
C ALA A 53 -2.66 -16.66 -5.24
N ALA A 54 -2.90 -15.46 -5.79
CA ALA A 54 -2.27 -14.24 -5.33
C ALA A 54 -3.33 -13.22 -4.97
N ALA A 55 -3.06 -12.45 -3.93
CA ALA A 55 -3.85 -11.29 -3.54
C ALA A 55 -2.94 -10.12 -3.20
N ALA A 56 -3.41 -8.90 -3.45
CA ALA A 56 -2.79 -7.68 -2.98
C ALA A 56 -3.62 -7.13 -1.82
N PHE A 57 -2.94 -6.70 -0.75
CA PHE A 57 -3.56 -6.10 0.41
C PHE A 57 -3.00 -4.69 0.56
N ASP A 58 -3.87 -3.71 0.72
CA ASP A 58 -3.50 -2.32 0.96
C ASP A 58 -4.30 -1.78 2.15
N LEU A 59 -3.60 -1.23 3.14
CA LEU A 59 -4.22 -0.59 4.29
C LEU A 59 -4.09 0.92 4.11
N GLU A 60 -5.22 1.58 3.87
CA GLU A 60 -5.24 3.00 3.57
C GLU A 60 -4.81 3.87 4.77
N GLU A 61 -4.47 5.12 4.47
CA GLU A 61 -4.25 6.14 5.49
C GLU A 61 -5.54 6.40 6.29
N ILE A 62 -5.39 6.78 7.57
CA ILE A 62 -6.52 7.04 8.48
C ILE A 62 -7.47 8.06 7.86
N LEU A 63 -8.73 7.65 7.70
CA LEU A 63 -9.78 8.51 7.19
C LEU A 63 -10.46 9.24 8.37
N PRO A 64 -10.37 10.58 8.47
CA PRO A 64 -11.11 11.31 9.48
C PRO A 64 -12.62 11.26 9.17
N LEU A 65 -13.43 10.88 10.15
CA LEU A 65 -14.89 10.94 10.04
C LEU A 65 -15.36 12.39 9.84
N LEU A 66 -16.29 12.57 8.90
CA LEU A 66 -16.80 13.83 8.32
C LEU A 66 -16.69 15.10 9.20
N LYS A 67 -16.17 16.17 8.59
CA LYS A 67 -16.22 17.54 9.14
C LYS A 67 -17.62 18.14 8.97
N LYS A 68 -18.46 18.12 10.01
CA LYS A 68 -19.65 18.98 10.11
C LYS A 68 -19.41 20.10 11.13
N ASN A 69 -19.88 21.31 10.81
CA ASN A 69 -19.73 22.54 11.61
C ASN A 69 -20.81 22.66 12.70
N GLU A 70 -21.05 21.59 13.45
CA GLU A 70 -21.91 21.60 14.63
C GLU A 70 -21.07 21.16 15.83
N GLY A 71 -21.19 21.89 16.94
CA GLY A 71 -20.33 21.73 18.13
C GLY A 71 -20.37 20.33 18.76
N ASP A 72 -21.48 19.62 18.58
CA ASP A 72 -21.73 18.31 19.18
C ASP A 72 -20.91 17.16 18.53
N ILE A 73 -20.27 17.41 17.38
CA ILE A 73 -19.50 16.41 16.63
C ILE A 73 -18.00 16.51 16.98
N TYR A 74 -17.62 17.33 17.97
CA TYR A 74 -16.22 17.54 18.34
C TYR A 74 -15.48 16.23 18.69
N TYR A 75 -16.12 15.32 19.43
CA TYR A 75 -15.54 14.02 19.77
C TYR A 75 -15.56 13.02 18.60
N SER A 76 -16.55 13.10 17.72
CA SER A 76 -16.61 12.22 16.53
C SER A 76 -15.52 12.52 15.50
N LYS A 77 -14.91 13.71 15.55
CA LYS A 77 -13.78 14.13 14.70
C LYS A 77 -12.45 13.46 15.07
N GLN A 78 -12.37 12.82 16.23
CA GLN A 78 -11.16 12.12 16.70
C GLN A 78 -11.19 10.62 16.41
N LEU A 79 -12.31 10.10 15.90
CA LEU A 79 -12.45 8.69 15.58
C LEU A 79 -11.69 8.35 14.31
N ASN A 80 -10.65 7.54 14.48
CA ASN A 80 -9.88 6.99 13.36
C ASN A 80 -10.71 5.93 12.63
N ASN A 81 -10.82 6.07 11.31
CA ASN A 81 -11.42 5.08 10.44
C ASN A 81 -10.35 4.45 9.54
N TYR A 82 -10.42 3.14 9.40
CA TYR A 82 -9.45 2.31 8.68
C TYR A 82 -10.15 1.59 7.54
N ASN A 83 -9.50 1.52 6.38
CA ASN A 83 -9.94 0.75 5.23
C ASN A 83 -8.85 -0.22 4.81
N LEU A 84 -9.16 -1.51 4.81
CA LEU A 84 -8.31 -2.57 4.25
C LEU A 84 -8.91 -3.05 2.94
N SER A 85 -8.16 -2.87 1.86
CA SER A 85 -8.53 -3.31 0.52
C SER A 85 -7.78 -4.59 0.17
N VAL A 86 -8.51 -5.61 -0.26
CA VAL A 86 -7.99 -6.92 -0.67
C VAL A 86 -8.40 -7.20 -2.10
N TYR A 87 -7.43 -7.17 -3.02
CA TYR A 87 -7.63 -7.50 -4.42
C TYR A 87 -7.17 -8.93 -4.69
N GLY A 88 -8.11 -9.83 -4.99
CA GLY A 88 -7.79 -11.19 -5.44
C GLY A 88 -7.47 -11.21 -6.93
N TYR A 89 -6.26 -11.61 -7.32
CA TYR A 89 -5.89 -11.59 -8.74
C TYR A 89 -6.53 -12.72 -9.57
N HIS A 90 -6.94 -13.82 -8.94
CA HIS A 90 -7.59 -14.94 -9.63
C HIS A 90 -9.02 -14.58 -10.05
N ASP A 91 -9.84 -14.20 -9.08
CA ASP A 91 -11.26 -13.87 -9.31
C ASP A 91 -11.46 -12.44 -9.83
N LYS A 92 -10.41 -11.60 -9.73
CA LYS A 92 -10.45 -10.16 -10.01
C LYS A 92 -11.53 -9.46 -9.18
N ILE A 93 -11.69 -9.92 -7.94
CA ILE A 93 -12.66 -9.39 -6.99
C ILE A 93 -11.90 -8.54 -5.97
N ASP A 94 -12.50 -7.39 -5.69
CA ASP A 94 -12.09 -6.43 -4.68
C ASP A 94 -12.96 -6.56 -3.44
N HIS A 95 -12.33 -6.70 -2.28
CA HIS A 95 -12.98 -6.66 -0.98
C HIS A 95 -12.44 -5.49 -0.17
N ASN A 96 -13.32 -4.59 0.25
CA ASN A 96 -12.96 -3.45 1.09
C ASN A 96 -13.60 -3.61 2.46
N TYR A 97 -12.77 -3.56 3.50
CA TYR A 97 -13.18 -3.70 4.89
C TYR A 97 -12.99 -2.37 5.61
N LEU A 98 -14.10 -1.74 5.95
CA LEU A 98 -14.12 -0.46 6.64
C LEU A 98 -14.48 -0.66 8.11
N TRP A 99 -13.65 -0.18 9.02
CA TRP A 99 -13.96 -0.18 10.45
C TRP A 99 -13.40 1.07 11.13
N ASN A 100 -13.89 1.35 12.33
CA ASN A 100 -13.36 2.44 13.16
C ASN A 100 -12.61 1.86 14.36
N GLU A 101 -11.79 2.68 15.00
CA GLU A 101 -10.98 2.28 16.16
C GLU A 101 -11.76 1.75 17.37
N THR A 102 -13.08 1.97 17.45
CA THR A 102 -13.92 1.40 18.52
C THR A 102 -14.32 -0.04 18.25
N ILE A 103 -14.27 -0.48 17.00
CA ILE A 103 -14.57 -1.85 16.58
C ILE A 103 -13.30 -2.71 16.65
N ALA A 104 -12.21 -2.21 16.06
CA ALA A 104 -10.90 -2.86 16.08
C ALA A 104 -9.80 -1.82 15.83
N LYS A 105 -8.57 -2.04 16.32
CA LYS A 105 -7.46 -1.12 16.05
C LYS A 105 -6.69 -1.56 14.80
N ARG A 106 -5.49 -1.00 14.61
CA ARG A 106 -4.65 -1.14 13.41
C ARG A 106 -3.64 -2.29 13.50
N GLY A 107 -3.65 -3.08 14.57
CA GLY A 107 -2.68 -4.13 14.81
C GLY A 107 -2.90 -5.34 13.90
N SER A 108 -1.80 -5.96 13.45
CA SER A 108 -1.86 -7.19 12.64
C SER A 108 -2.67 -8.31 13.30
N ASN A 109 -2.69 -8.36 14.64
CA ASN A 109 -3.47 -9.33 15.40
C ASN A 109 -4.99 -9.05 15.39
N GLU A 110 -5.39 -7.81 15.14
CA GLU A 110 -6.80 -7.40 15.09
C GLU A 110 -7.36 -7.50 13.67
N ILE A 111 -6.50 -7.40 12.65
CA ILE A 111 -6.85 -7.55 11.23
C ILE A 111 -6.91 -9.04 10.81
N ALA A 112 -6.17 -9.92 11.50
CA ALA A 112 -6.06 -11.34 11.15
C ALA A 112 -7.08 -12.27 11.84
N SER A 113 -8.06 -11.73 12.59
CA SER A 113 -9.06 -12.52 13.32
C SER A 113 -10.37 -12.70 12.58
#